data_AF-A0A3A4B5C5-F1
#
_entry.id   AF-A0A3A4B5C5-F1
#
_cell.length_a   1.000
_cell.length_b   1.000
_cell.length_c   1.000
_cell.angle_alpha   90.00
_cell.angle_beta   90.00
_cell.angle_gamma   90.00
#
_symmetry.space_group_name_H-M   'P 1'
#
loop_
_entity.id
_entity.type
_entity.pdbx_description
1 polymer ?
#
loop_
_entity_poly.entity_id
_entity_poly.type
_entity_poly.pdbx_seq_one_letter_code
_entity_poly.pdbx_strand_id
1 'polypeptide(L)'
;MPLRALLTGVTVSATTTLEGVAPPGAATGAPDGPGTGVIALVVVALLLGTGILIPTALVIKGAKARRAREAAEFETARRLAEEDVDRLAEEIRALGDGRDTSDNPAVRQAWQSALDAYDTARSTLSGARRPLDLRATANAVQEARYALANLRTHLHHDT
;
A
#
# COMPACT_ATOMS: atom_id res chain seq x y z
N MET A 1 -19.91 -55.33 -31.41
CA MET A 1 -20.71 -55.76 -30.24
C MET A 1 -20.17 -55.03 -29.01
N PRO A 2 -21.03 -54.49 -28.14
CA PRO A 2 -21.19 -53.03 -28.09
C PRO A 2 -21.20 -52.45 -26.66
N LEU A 3 -21.09 -51.12 -26.57
CA LEU A 3 -21.50 -50.27 -25.43
C LEU A 3 -20.61 -50.46 -24.17
N ARG A 4 -20.26 -49.46 -23.39
CA ARG A 4 -21.10 -48.50 -22.64
C ARG A 4 -20.09 -47.44 -22.13
N ALA A 5 -20.22 -46.18 -22.49
CA ALA A 5 -21.13 -45.25 -21.85
C ALA A 5 -20.72 -44.91 -20.41
N LEU A 6 -20.51 -43.61 -20.22
CA LEU A 6 -21.12 -42.80 -19.18
C LEU A 6 -20.48 -42.76 -17.78
N LEU A 7 -20.70 -41.58 -17.17
CA LEU A 7 -20.67 -41.23 -15.76
C LEU A 7 -19.36 -40.55 -15.33
N THR A 8 -19.25 -39.22 -15.42
CA THR A 8 -20.09 -38.20 -14.75
C THR A 8 -20.15 -38.46 -13.25
N GLY A 9 -19.65 -37.53 -12.44
CA GLY A 9 -19.81 -37.67 -11.00
C GLY A 9 -19.13 -36.58 -10.17
N VAL A 10 -19.51 -35.33 -10.38
CA VAL A 10 -19.45 -34.33 -9.30
C VAL A 10 -20.27 -34.88 -8.13
N THR A 11 -19.63 -35.11 -6.99
CA THR A 11 -20.30 -35.34 -5.71
C THR A 11 -19.55 -34.60 -4.61
N VAL A 12 -19.75 -33.28 -4.53
CA VAL A 12 -19.69 -32.61 -3.23
C VAL A 12 -21.10 -32.66 -2.68
N SER A 13 -21.24 -33.41 -1.59
CA SER A 13 -22.50 -33.64 -0.91
C SER A 13 -23.13 -32.32 -0.48
N ALA A 14 -24.38 -32.14 -0.91
CA ALA A 14 -25.30 -31.19 -0.32
C ALA A 14 -25.74 -31.69 1.07
N THR A 15 -25.69 -30.83 2.07
CA THR A 15 -26.66 -30.86 3.17
C THR A 15 -27.39 -29.54 3.20
N THR A 16 -28.43 -29.57 2.40
CA THR A 16 -29.60 -28.72 2.41
C THR A 16 -30.24 -28.65 3.79
N THR A 17 -30.38 -27.45 4.35
CA THR A 17 -31.50 -27.15 5.24
C THR A 17 -32.54 -26.39 4.41
N LEU A 18 -33.59 -27.11 4.01
CA LEU A 18 -34.80 -26.60 3.38
C LEU A 18 -35.84 -26.37 4.47
N GLU A 19 -36.34 -25.14 4.60
CA GLU A 19 -37.75 -24.83 4.87
C GLU A 19 -37.88 -23.30 4.74
N GLY A 20 -38.64 -22.69 3.83
CA GLY A 20 -39.50 -23.22 2.78
C GLY A 20 -40.00 -22.09 1.86
N VAL A 21 -40.55 -22.52 0.72
CA VAL A 21 -41.66 -21.96 -0.07
C VAL A 21 -41.57 -20.53 -0.69
N ALA A 22 -41.62 -20.50 -2.03
CA ALA A 22 -41.53 -19.35 -2.96
C ALA A 22 -42.87 -18.59 -3.17
N PRO A 23 -42.93 -17.42 -3.86
CA PRO A 23 -43.02 -17.38 -5.34
C PRO A 23 -42.38 -16.11 -6.01
N PRO A 24 -42.44 -15.96 -7.36
CA PRO A 24 -41.64 -15.00 -8.14
C PRO A 24 -42.38 -13.67 -8.37
N GLY A 25 -41.64 -12.57 -8.49
CA GLY A 25 -42.24 -11.31 -8.91
C GLY A 25 -41.39 -10.10 -8.54
N ALA A 26 -41.27 -9.19 -9.49
CA ALA A 26 -40.54 -7.94 -9.39
C ALA A 26 -40.90 -7.11 -8.15
N ALA A 27 -39.89 -6.43 -7.59
CA ALA A 27 -40.08 -5.13 -6.96
C ALA A 27 -38.78 -4.32 -7.03
N THR A 28 -38.71 -3.48 -8.06
CA THR A 28 -38.01 -2.20 -7.99
C THR A 28 -38.43 -1.50 -6.70
N GLY A 29 -37.48 -1.17 -5.83
CA GLY A 29 -37.74 -0.49 -4.56
C GLY A 29 -36.47 0.08 -3.96
N ALA A 30 -36.07 1.26 -4.42
CA ALA A 30 -35.69 2.32 -3.49
C ALA A 30 -37.02 3.02 -3.08
N PRO A 31 -37.17 3.66 -1.89
CA PRO A 31 -36.11 4.38 -1.19
C PRO A 31 -36.19 4.40 0.37
N ASP A 32 -35.20 5.07 0.96
CA ASP A 32 -35.20 5.79 2.25
C ASP A 32 -35.16 5.02 3.60
N GLY A 33 -33.94 4.90 4.13
CA GLY A 33 -33.67 4.58 5.53
C GLY A 33 -32.20 4.87 5.90
N PRO A 34 -31.90 5.89 6.73
CA PRO A 34 -30.53 6.25 7.09
C PRO A 34 -30.06 5.35 8.24
N GLY A 35 -29.05 4.51 8.01
CA GLY A 35 -28.33 3.95 9.15
C GLY A 35 -27.55 2.66 8.90
N THR A 36 -28.10 1.68 8.19
CA THR A 36 -27.54 0.32 8.28
C THR A 36 -26.78 -0.14 7.03
N GLY A 37 -27.12 0.40 5.85
CA GLY A 37 -26.40 0.11 4.60
C GLY A 37 -25.11 0.90 4.42
N VAL A 38 -25.02 2.10 5.01
CA VAL A 38 -23.85 2.98 4.83
C VAL A 38 -22.67 2.49 5.67
N ILE A 39 -22.92 1.96 6.87
CA ILE A 39 -21.86 1.50 7.79
C ILE A 39 -21.19 0.23 7.25
N ALA A 40 -21.96 -0.70 6.67
CA ALA A 40 -21.42 -1.89 6.04
C ALA A 40 -20.58 -1.56 4.78
N LEU A 41 -21.00 -0.57 4.00
CA LEU A 41 -20.28 -0.16 2.79
C LEU A 41 -19.00 0.65 3.12
N VAL A 42 -19.02 1.45 4.19
CA VAL A 42 -17.83 2.20 4.65
C VAL A 42 -16.75 1.26 5.20
N VAL A 43 -17.11 0.18 5.91
CA VAL A 43 -16.12 -0.78 6.43
C VAL A 43 -15.47 -1.61 5.32
N VAL A 44 -16.23 -1.96 4.27
CA VAL A 44 -15.67 -2.66 3.09
C VAL A 44 -14.82 -1.71 2.22
N ALA A 45 -15.24 -0.46 2.06
CA ALA A 45 -14.50 0.57 1.32
C ALA A 45 -13.21 1.04 2.03
N LEU A 46 -13.11 0.86 3.34
CA LEU A 46 -11.91 1.20 4.13
C LEU A 46 -10.88 0.06 4.13
N LEU A 47 -11.30 -1.18 3.88
CA LEU A 47 -10.43 -2.36 3.83
C LEU A 47 -9.93 -2.72 2.41
N LEU A 48 -10.63 -2.26 1.38
CA LEU A 48 -10.24 -2.40 -0.03
C LEU A 48 -9.96 -1.01 -0.58
N GLY A 49 -8.69 -0.65 -0.74
CA GLY A 49 -8.26 0.66 -1.23
C GLY A 49 -9.13 1.21 -2.36
N THR A 50 -9.89 2.26 -2.04
CA THR A 50 -10.81 2.93 -2.97
C THR A 50 -10.04 3.84 -3.91
N GLY A 51 -9.39 3.23 -4.91
CA GLY A 51 -9.11 3.89 -6.18
C GLY A 51 -10.42 4.01 -6.95
N ILE A 52 -11.09 5.15 -6.80
CA ILE A 52 -12.39 5.51 -7.38
C ILE A 52 -12.42 5.28 -8.91
N LEU A 53 -13.37 4.48 -9.39
CA LEU A 53 -13.79 4.47 -10.79
C LEU A 53 -14.56 5.77 -11.09
N ILE A 54 -13.93 6.71 -11.81
CA ILE A 54 -14.56 7.97 -12.25
C ILE A 54 -15.12 7.76 -13.68
N PRO A 55 -16.41 8.06 -13.95
CA PRO A 55 -16.98 7.93 -15.29
C PRO A 55 -16.34 8.89 -16.31
N THR A 56 -15.94 8.33 -17.45
CA THR A 56 -15.09 8.89 -18.51
C THR A 56 -15.78 9.87 -19.48
N ALA A 57 -16.73 10.69 -19.03
CA ALA A 57 -17.54 11.53 -19.93
C ALA A 57 -17.31 13.05 -19.88
N LEU A 58 -16.46 13.59 -18.98
CA LEU A 58 -16.23 15.04 -18.84
C LEU A 58 -14.74 15.44 -18.94
N VAL A 59 -14.01 14.81 -19.87
CA VAL A 59 -12.54 14.80 -19.86
C VAL A 59 -11.88 16.07 -20.44
N ILE A 60 -12.58 16.89 -21.25
CA ILE A 60 -11.89 17.92 -22.05
C ILE A 60 -11.83 19.31 -21.36
N LYS A 61 -12.84 19.70 -20.56
CA LYS A 61 -12.79 20.98 -19.78
C LYS A 61 -12.25 20.83 -18.35
N GLY A 62 -12.16 19.60 -17.82
CA GLY A 62 -11.67 19.32 -16.47
C GLY A 62 -10.14 19.17 -16.34
N ALA A 63 -9.39 19.09 -17.44
CA ALA A 63 -7.96 18.81 -17.40
C ALA A 63 -7.14 19.88 -16.66
N LYS A 64 -7.53 21.17 -16.75
CA LYS A 64 -6.84 22.26 -16.04
C LYS A 64 -7.13 22.25 -14.53
N ALA A 65 -8.36 21.91 -14.14
CA ALA A 65 -8.76 21.78 -12.74
C ALA A 65 -8.18 20.52 -12.07
N ARG A 66 -8.02 19.42 -12.81
CA ARG A 66 -7.36 18.19 -12.34
C ARG A 66 -5.86 18.40 -12.10
N ARG A 67 -5.16 19.04 -13.05
CA ARG A 67 -3.73 19.39 -12.90
C ARG A 67 -3.44 20.27 -11.69
N ALA A 68 -4.33 21.21 -11.36
CA ALA A 68 -4.18 22.06 -10.18
C ALA A 68 -4.34 21.29 -8.87
N ARG A 69 -5.25 20.31 -8.82
CA ARG A 69 -5.45 19.42 -7.66
C ARG A 69 -4.27 18.47 -7.48
N GLU A 70 -3.81 17.84 -8.57
CA GLU A 70 -2.65 16.95 -8.59
C GLU A 70 -1.37 17.67 -8.13
N ALA A 71 -1.21 18.96 -8.47
CA ALA A 71 -0.09 19.76 -8.01
C ALA A 71 -0.16 20.04 -6.49
N ALA A 72 -1.33 20.37 -5.96
CA ALA A 72 -1.49 20.61 -4.51
C ALA A 72 -1.27 19.33 -3.67
N GLU A 73 -1.75 18.19 -4.18
CA GLU A 73 -1.51 16.87 -3.59
C GLU A 73 -0.02 16.51 -3.65
N PHE A 74 0.64 16.78 -4.79
CA PHE A 74 2.08 16.56 -4.95
C PHE A 74 2.90 17.36 -3.95
N GLU A 75 2.67 18.66 -3.81
CA GLU A 75 3.43 19.51 -2.88
C GLU A 75 3.28 19.04 -1.43
N THR A 76 2.09 18.57 -1.06
CA THR A 76 1.84 18.04 0.28
C THR A 76 2.57 16.72 0.50
N ALA A 77 2.48 15.78 -0.45
CA ALA A 77 3.19 14.52 -0.38
C ALA A 77 4.71 14.70 -0.41
N ARG A 78 5.20 15.67 -1.18
CA ARG A 78 6.62 16.02 -1.28
C ARG A 78 7.15 16.54 0.05
N ARG A 79 6.45 17.48 0.72
CA ARG A 79 6.86 17.97 2.04
C ARG A 79 6.95 16.85 3.08
N LEU A 80 6.00 15.91 3.07
CA LEU A 80 6.05 14.75 3.96
C LEU A 80 7.25 13.85 3.65
N ALA A 81 7.55 13.63 2.37
CA ALA A 81 8.73 12.86 1.96
C ALA A 81 10.05 13.57 2.33
N GLU A 82 10.10 14.90 2.24
CA GLU A 82 11.24 15.72 2.70
C GLU A 82 11.46 15.55 4.21
N GLU A 83 10.39 15.65 5.01
CA GLU A 83 10.46 15.42 6.45
C GLU A 83 10.92 14.00 6.79
N ASP A 84 10.46 12.99 6.05
CA ASP A 84 10.89 11.61 6.23
C ASP A 84 12.37 11.40 5.93
N VAL A 85 12.91 12.06 4.89
CA VAL A 85 14.34 12.02 4.56
C VAL A 85 15.19 12.76 5.60
N ASP A 86 14.72 13.91 6.09
CA ASP A 86 15.39 14.67 7.15
C ASP A 86 15.42 13.89 8.47
N ARG A 87 14.30 13.28 8.85
CA ARG A 87 14.23 12.38 10.02
C ARG A 87 15.17 11.20 9.88
N LEU A 88 15.23 10.60 8.68
CA LEU A 88 16.14 9.49 8.41
C LEU A 88 17.61 9.91 8.57
N ALA A 89 17.98 11.12 8.13
CA ALA A 89 19.33 11.64 8.33
C ALA A 89 19.68 11.81 9.83
N GLU A 90 18.71 12.24 10.63
CA GLU A 90 18.87 12.33 12.09
C GLU A 90 19.04 10.96 12.72
N GLU A 91 18.22 9.97 12.34
CA GLU A 91 18.36 8.60 12.83
C GLU A 91 19.73 8.00 12.50
N ILE A 92 20.23 8.23 11.28
CA ILE A 92 21.56 7.80 10.85
C ILE A 92 22.62 8.48 11.73
N ARG A 93 22.56 9.80 11.91
CA ARG A 93 23.54 10.54 12.73
C ARG A 93 23.55 10.06 14.17
N ALA A 94 22.37 9.93 14.79
CA ALA A 94 22.22 9.46 16.16
C ALA A 94 22.80 8.06 16.36
N LEU A 95 22.72 7.19 15.35
CA LEU A 95 23.30 5.86 15.42
C LEU A 95 24.82 5.85 15.17
N GLY A 96 25.31 6.77 14.32
CA GLY A 96 26.72 6.92 13.95
C GLY A 96 27.59 7.59 15.01
N ASP A 97 27.07 8.57 15.76
CA ASP A 97 27.84 9.42 16.70
C ASP A 97 28.42 8.70 17.94
N GLY A 98 28.22 7.39 18.08
CA GLY A 98 28.66 6.65 19.26
C GLY A 98 29.19 5.25 19.02
N ARG A 99 29.46 4.85 17.77
CA ARG A 99 29.77 3.45 17.47
C ARG A 99 30.95 3.26 16.55
N ASP A 100 31.85 2.39 16.99
CA ASP A 100 32.81 1.75 16.11
C ASP A 100 32.10 0.61 15.36
N THR A 101 31.74 0.87 14.11
CA THR A 101 31.14 -0.16 13.24
C THR A 101 32.20 -1.12 12.69
N SER A 102 33.49 -0.89 12.97
CA SER A 102 34.61 -1.56 12.30
C SER A 102 34.76 -3.05 12.63
N ASP A 103 34.32 -3.53 13.79
CA ASP A 103 34.70 -4.88 14.23
C ASP A 103 33.83 -6.02 13.68
N ASN A 104 32.56 -5.76 13.34
CA ASN A 104 31.64 -6.79 12.84
C ASN A 104 31.28 -6.56 11.35
N PRO A 105 31.59 -7.50 10.44
CA PRO A 105 31.28 -7.36 9.01
C PRO A 105 29.78 -7.23 8.71
N ALA A 106 28.90 -7.86 9.49
CA ALA A 106 27.46 -7.73 9.32
C ALA A 106 26.96 -6.34 9.70
N VAL A 107 27.50 -5.76 10.78
CA VAL A 107 27.24 -4.37 11.21
C VAL A 107 27.71 -3.39 10.14
N ARG A 108 28.93 -3.56 9.60
CA ARG A 108 29.44 -2.73 8.50
C ARG A 108 28.54 -2.80 7.27
N GLN A 109 28.16 -4.00 6.85
CA GLN A 109 27.31 -4.18 5.67
C GLN A 109 25.92 -3.55 5.85
N ALA A 110 25.30 -3.74 7.02
CA ALA A 110 23.99 -3.15 7.31
C ALA A 110 24.05 -1.61 7.38
N TRP A 111 25.12 -1.06 7.95
CA TRP A 111 25.37 0.37 7.97
C TRP A 111 25.52 0.95 6.56
N GLN A 112 26.33 0.31 5.72
CA GLN A 112 26.56 0.77 4.35
C GLN A 112 25.30 0.68 3.50
N SER A 113 24.51 -0.39 3.65
CA SER A 113 23.18 -0.53 3.03
C SER A 113 22.22 0.61 3.43
N ALA A 114 22.24 1.02 4.71
CA ALA A 114 21.43 2.15 5.15
C ALA A 114 21.84 3.48 4.50
N LEU A 115 23.15 3.71 4.31
CA LEU A 115 23.67 4.90 3.64
C LEU A 115 23.33 4.91 2.14
N ASP A 116 23.49 3.78 1.46
CA ASP A 116 23.16 3.65 0.03
C ASP A 116 21.66 3.89 -0.23
N ALA A 117 20.80 3.38 0.65
CA ALA A 117 19.36 3.60 0.60
C ALA A 117 18.98 5.06 0.90
N TYR A 118 19.66 5.71 1.85
CA TYR A 118 19.50 7.15 2.12
C TYR A 118 19.87 8.01 0.91
N ASP A 119 21.00 7.73 0.26
CA ASP A 119 21.42 8.43 -0.96
C ASP A 119 20.42 8.22 -2.11
N THR A 120 19.86 7.02 -2.21
CA THR A 120 18.79 6.70 -3.16
C THR A 120 17.51 7.50 -2.85
N ALA A 121 17.13 7.61 -1.57
CA ALA A 121 15.98 8.42 -1.15
C ALA A 121 16.18 9.90 -1.51
N ARG A 122 17.36 10.46 -1.22
CA ARG A 122 17.69 11.85 -1.53
C ARG A 122 17.69 12.13 -3.04
N SER A 123 18.31 11.25 -3.82
CA SER A 123 18.39 11.42 -5.27
C SER A 123 17.01 11.32 -5.93
N THR A 124 16.20 10.32 -5.57
CA THR A 124 14.84 10.17 -6.10
C THR A 124 13.92 11.32 -5.71
N LEU A 125 14.02 11.83 -4.47
CA LEU A 125 13.26 12.98 -4.00
C LEU A 125 13.61 14.25 -4.78
N SER A 126 14.90 14.47 -5.04
CA SER A 126 15.38 15.64 -5.81
C SER A 126 14.86 15.63 -7.26
N GLY A 127 14.70 14.45 -7.85
CA GLY A 127 14.21 14.25 -9.21
C GLY A 127 12.69 14.20 -9.36
N ALA A 128 11.94 14.08 -8.26
CA ALA A 128 10.50 13.87 -8.29
C ALA A 128 9.74 15.08 -8.86
N ARG A 129 8.85 14.83 -9.83
CA ARG A 129 7.99 15.85 -10.46
C ARG A 129 6.51 15.48 -10.44
N ARG A 130 6.19 14.24 -10.07
CA ARG A 130 4.82 13.71 -9.99
C ARG A 130 4.65 12.89 -8.72
N PRO A 131 3.41 12.73 -8.22
CA PRO A 131 3.13 11.90 -7.04
C PRO A 131 3.63 10.46 -7.18
N LEU A 132 3.61 9.91 -8.40
CA LEU A 132 4.10 8.56 -8.66
C LEU A 132 5.61 8.42 -8.40
N ASP A 133 6.39 9.47 -8.67
CA ASP A 133 7.83 9.48 -8.47
C ASP A 133 8.19 9.40 -6.98
N LEU A 134 7.35 9.99 -6.10
CA LEU A 134 7.53 9.95 -4.66
C LEU A 134 7.39 8.54 -4.06
N ARG A 135 6.78 7.59 -4.79
CA ARG A 135 6.79 6.18 -4.35
C ARG A 135 8.18 5.60 -4.33
N ALA A 136 9.05 5.98 -5.27
CA ALA A 136 10.44 5.53 -5.29
C ALA A 136 11.19 6.05 -4.06
N THR A 137 10.97 7.32 -3.70
CA THR A 137 11.51 7.92 -2.47
C THR A 137 11.01 7.19 -1.23
N ALA A 138 9.69 6.95 -1.12
CA ALA A 138 9.11 6.25 0.02
C ALA A 138 9.70 4.84 0.18
N ASN A 139 9.85 4.09 -0.93
CA ASN A 139 10.46 2.77 -0.89
C ASN A 139 11.92 2.81 -0.41
N ALA A 140 12.72 3.77 -0.90
CA ALA A 140 14.10 3.92 -0.46
C ALA A 140 14.21 4.30 1.02
N VAL A 141 13.30 5.13 1.54
CA VAL A 141 13.21 5.43 2.99
C VAL A 141 12.88 4.16 3.78
N GLN A 142 11.95 3.32 3.31
CA GLN A 142 11.64 2.06 3.98
C GLN A 142 12.84 1.10 3.97
N GLU A 143 13.57 1.03 2.87
CA GLU A 143 14.77 0.19 2.75
C GLU A 143 15.88 0.65 3.71
N ALA A 144 16.11 1.95 3.83
CA ALA A 144 17.04 2.50 4.82
C ALA A 144 16.60 2.18 6.26
N ARG A 145 15.31 2.37 6.59
CA ARG A 145 14.77 2.04 7.92
C ARG A 145 14.92 0.55 8.24
N TYR A 146 14.71 -0.32 7.25
CA TYR A 146 14.93 -1.76 7.39
C TYR A 146 16.40 -2.10 7.63
N ALA A 147 17.32 -1.50 6.87
CA ALA A 147 18.76 -1.67 7.08
C ALA A 147 19.19 -1.21 8.49
N LEU A 148 18.66 -0.08 8.97
CA LEU A 148 18.88 0.40 10.34
C LEU A 148 18.29 -0.55 11.39
N ALA A 149 17.13 -1.16 11.15
CA ALA A 149 16.56 -2.16 12.05
C ALA A 149 17.44 -3.41 12.15
N ASN A 150 17.94 -3.92 11.02
CA ASN A 150 18.87 -5.04 11.00
C ASN A 150 20.18 -4.69 11.72
N LEU A 151 20.71 -3.49 11.50
CA LEU A 151 21.88 -2.99 12.19
C LEU A 151 21.68 -3.00 13.71
N ARG A 152 20.55 -2.46 14.20
CA ARG A 152 20.20 -2.50 15.64
C ARG A 152 20.16 -3.94 16.17
N THR A 153 19.56 -4.88 15.43
CA THR A 153 19.54 -6.30 15.80
C THR A 153 20.94 -6.90 15.96
N HIS A 154 21.85 -6.64 15.00
CA HIS A 154 23.23 -7.12 15.10
C HIS A 154 23.97 -6.51 16.30
N LEU A 155 23.75 -5.23 16.57
CA LEU A 155 24.35 -4.54 17.72
C LEU A 155 23.87 -5.10 19.07
N HIS A 156 22.60 -5.51 19.17
CA HIS A 156 22.09 -6.15 20.38
C HIS A 156 22.62 -7.57 20.60
N HIS A 157 23.10 -8.23 19.55
CA HIS A 157 23.67 -9.58 19.64
C HIS A 157 25.15 -9.60 20.02
N ASP A 158 25.87 -8.48 19.86
CA ASP A 158 27.30 -8.35 20.19
C ASP A 158 27.57 -7.86 21.64
N THR A 159 26.52 -7.62 22.45
CA THR A 159 26.62 -7.21 23.87
C THR A 159 26.36 -8.37 24.83
#